data_AF-A0A8M8V185-F1
#
_entry.id   AF-A0A8M8V185-F1
#
_cell.length_a   1.000
_cell.length_b   1.000
_cell.length_c   1.000
_cell.angle_alpha   90.00
_cell.angle_beta   90.00
_cell.angle_gamma   90.00
#
_symmetry.space_group_name_H-M   'P 1'
#
loop_
_entity.id
_entity.type
_entity.pdbx_description
1 polymer ?
#
loop_
_entity_poly.entity_id
_entity_poly.type
_entity_poly.pdbx_seq_one_letter_code
_entity_poly.pdbx_strand_id
1 'polypeptide(L)'
;MGWRVVSLLESLKALEKQEFDYQSRRSSDCSRLQEEIDELDNMLHSGVDDEGSVKSDHYFQGSNALLDSAKKELATKLRSIVSVKRQLDGVPSQAELIQYELRFSELNTQIQKKLRQTRKHYDTYNALLEIKELMLKETSLLNSISLQFQNAIASADGRTKLINSLEGILNGTQQKLEKVQLTLQSEQKFCDTVKDKYAAAIAEQRQSSSLLKLFQEECARNERLQAQVENEGSEASTVVQLQNQPEGRRNRRWRAYA
;
A
#
# COMPACT_ATOMS: atom_id res chain seq x y z
N MET A 1 -23.07 52.52 16.35
CA MET A 1 -23.81 51.80 17.41
C MET A 1 -25.33 51.69 17.15
N GLY A 2 -25.99 52.61 16.43
CA GLY A 2 -27.46 52.57 16.24
C GLY A 2 -28.04 51.43 15.37
N TRP A 3 -27.36 51.06 14.27
CA TRP A 3 -27.87 50.05 13.32
C TRP A 3 -28.02 48.64 13.91
N ARG A 4 -27.14 48.24 14.84
CA ARG A 4 -27.26 46.96 15.56
C ARG A 4 -28.47 46.92 16.48
N VAL A 5 -28.79 48.04 17.13
CA VAL A 5 -29.94 48.12 18.06
C VAL A 5 -31.25 48.05 17.28
N VAL A 6 -31.35 48.73 16.14
CA VAL A 6 -32.54 48.66 15.26
C VAL A 6 -32.75 47.25 14.72
N SER A 7 -31.68 46.59 14.26
CA SER A 7 -31.74 45.21 13.78
C SER A 7 -32.17 44.21 14.87
N LEU A 8 -31.70 44.40 16.10
CA LEU A 8 -32.14 43.58 17.24
C LEU A 8 -33.61 43.82 17.58
N LEU A 9 -34.09 45.06 17.48
CA LEU A 9 -35.50 45.41 17.74
C LEU A 9 -36.45 44.82 16.69
N GLU A 10 -36.04 44.79 15.43
CA GLU A 10 -36.78 44.09 14.36
C GLU A 10 -36.80 42.58 14.59
N SER A 11 -35.68 41.98 15.02
CA SER A 11 -35.62 40.55 15.35
C SER A 11 -36.51 40.17 16.53
N LEU A 12 -36.60 41.02 17.55
CA LEU A 12 -37.49 40.80 18.70
C LEU A 12 -38.96 40.84 18.29
N LYS A 13 -39.37 41.81 17.47
CA LYS A 13 -40.74 41.87 16.95
C LYS A 13 -41.08 40.67 16.07
N ALA A 14 -40.11 40.14 15.32
CA ALA A 14 -40.31 38.93 14.53
C ALA A 14 -40.49 37.68 15.42
N LEU A 15 -39.69 37.55 16.49
CA LEU A 15 -39.83 36.46 17.45
C LEU A 15 -41.17 36.51 18.20
N GLU A 16 -41.58 37.69 18.64
CA GLU A 16 -42.85 37.87 19.38
C GLU A 16 -44.06 37.48 18.53
N LYS A 17 -44.04 37.83 17.24
CA LYS A 17 -45.07 37.37 16.29
C LYS A 17 -45.05 35.85 16.10
N GLN A 18 -43.86 35.25 15.99
CA GLN A 18 -43.72 33.81 15.83
C GLN A 18 -44.22 33.03 17.06
N GLU A 19 -43.97 33.55 18.26
CA GLU A 19 -44.42 32.94 19.51
C GLU A 19 -45.95 32.98 19.62
N PHE A 20 -46.58 34.10 19.26
CA PHE A 20 -48.03 34.22 19.24
C PHE A 20 -48.68 33.21 18.27
N ASP A 21 -48.15 33.09 17.06
CA ASP A 21 -48.65 32.14 16.05
C ASP A 21 -48.50 30.68 16.54
N TYR A 22 -47.39 30.36 17.21
CA TYR A 22 -47.15 29.03 17.77
C TYR A 22 -48.13 28.70 18.91
N GLN A 23 -48.35 29.64 19.82
CA GLN A 23 -49.31 29.47 20.92
C GLN A 23 -50.74 29.29 20.40
N SER A 24 -51.15 30.06 19.39
CA SER A 24 -52.47 29.92 18.76
C SER A 24 -52.65 28.55 18.10
N ARG A 25 -51.63 28.06 17.39
CA ARG A 25 -51.65 26.71 16.78
C ARG A 25 -51.75 25.63 17.85
N ARG A 26 -50.90 25.70 18.88
CA ARG A 26 -50.90 24.75 19.98
C ARG A 26 -52.26 24.71 20.68
N SER A 27 -52.87 25.86 20.94
CA SER A 27 -54.20 25.92 21.55
C SER A 27 -55.26 25.26 20.67
N SER A 28 -55.24 25.53 19.36
CA SER A 28 -56.18 24.91 18.42
C SER A 28 -56.00 23.39 18.35
N ASP A 29 -54.76 22.90 18.33
CA ASP A 29 -54.47 21.46 18.31
C ASP A 29 -54.86 20.79 19.63
N CYS A 30 -54.62 21.44 20.78
CA CYS A 30 -55.08 20.93 22.07
C CYS A 30 -56.62 20.85 22.14
N SER A 31 -57.34 21.86 21.65
CA SER A 31 -58.81 21.81 21.59
C SER A 31 -59.31 20.68 20.68
N ARG A 32 -58.70 20.53 19.49
CA ARG A 32 -59.06 19.46 18.55
C ARG A 32 -58.83 18.06 19.13
N LEU A 33 -57.68 17.84 19.77
CA LEU A 33 -57.38 16.57 20.42
C LEU A 33 -58.29 16.31 21.63
N GLN A 34 -58.69 17.36 22.35
CA GLN A 34 -59.64 17.21 23.45
C GLN A 34 -61.03 16.81 22.95
N GLU A 35 -61.52 17.42 21.86
CA GLU A 35 -62.78 17.01 21.21
C GLU A 35 -62.73 15.54 20.75
N GLU A 36 -61.62 15.11 20.16
CA GLU A 36 -61.43 13.72 19.71
C GLU A 36 -61.39 12.72 20.89
N ILE A 37 -60.78 13.11 22.01
CA ILE A 37 -60.80 12.32 23.26
C ILE A 37 -62.22 12.24 23.82
N ASP A 38 -62.96 13.35 23.85
CA ASP A 38 -64.33 13.40 24.36
C ASP A 38 -65.29 12.60 23.46
N GLU A 39 -65.09 12.60 22.13
CA GLU A 39 -65.80 11.72 21.19
C GLU A 39 -65.50 10.25 21.44
N LEU A 40 -64.23 9.88 21.63
CA LEU A 40 -63.82 8.51 21.94
C LEU A 40 -64.40 8.03 23.27
N ASP A 41 -64.41 8.89 24.29
CA ASP A 41 -64.97 8.57 25.60
C ASP A 41 -66.50 8.40 25.52
N ASN A 42 -67.20 9.24 24.75
CA ASN A 42 -68.62 9.08 24.48
C ASN A 42 -68.93 7.79 23.70
N MET A 43 -68.07 7.40 22.75
CA MET A 43 -68.22 6.12 22.04
C MET A 43 -68.00 4.92 22.97
N LEU A 44 -67.07 5.01 23.93
CA LEU A 44 -66.81 3.96 24.92
C LEU A 44 -68.00 3.78 25.89
N HIS A 45 -68.62 4.88 26.30
CA HIS A 45 -69.80 4.87 27.17
C HIS A 45 -71.10 4.48 26.44
N SER A 46 -71.14 4.54 25.11
CA SER A 46 -72.31 4.18 24.27
C SER A 46 -72.56 2.67 24.13
N GLY A 47 -71.71 1.78 24.67
CA GLY A 47 -71.99 0.35 24.74
C GLY A 47 -72.28 -0.33 23.39
N VAL A 48 -71.61 0.07 22.31
CA VAL A 48 -71.60 -0.68 21.04
C VAL A 48 -70.46 -1.68 21.07
N ASP A 49 -70.71 -2.79 21.77
CA ASP A 49 -69.77 -3.92 21.92
C ASP A 49 -69.94 -4.88 20.73
N ASP A 50 -69.30 -4.55 19.61
CA ASP A 50 -68.94 -5.49 18.52
C ASP A 50 -67.90 -4.86 17.56
N GLU A 51 -67.93 -3.53 17.37
CA GLU A 51 -67.08 -2.85 16.37
C GLU A 51 -65.68 -2.45 16.90
N GLY A 52 -65.50 -2.34 18.22
CA GLY A 52 -64.22 -1.99 18.86
C GLY A 52 -63.21 -3.14 18.88
N SER A 53 -63.68 -4.37 19.06
CA SER A 53 -62.86 -5.60 18.99
C SER A 53 -62.25 -5.78 17.60
N VAL A 54 -63.06 -5.60 16.56
CA VAL A 54 -62.64 -5.68 15.15
C VAL A 54 -61.64 -4.57 14.78
N LYS A 55 -61.82 -3.35 15.30
CA LYS A 55 -60.86 -2.24 15.09
C LYS A 55 -59.52 -2.49 15.79
N SER A 56 -59.54 -3.06 17.00
CA SER A 56 -58.33 -3.45 17.74
C SER A 56 -57.59 -4.61 17.05
N ASP A 57 -58.30 -5.64 16.62
CA ASP A 57 -57.73 -6.75 15.84
C ASP A 57 -57.16 -6.28 14.50
N HIS A 58 -57.86 -5.39 13.80
CA HIS A 58 -57.36 -4.79 12.55
C HIS A 58 -56.09 -3.95 12.78
N TYR A 59 -56.01 -3.21 13.90
CA TYR A 59 -54.82 -2.47 14.29
C TYR A 59 -53.65 -3.41 14.64
N PHE A 60 -53.91 -4.47 15.40
CA PHE A 60 -52.91 -5.50 15.74
C PHE A 60 -52.44 -6.27 14.52
N GLN A 61 -53.34 -6.59 13.59
CA GLN A 61 -53.03 -7.27 12.35
C GLN A 61 -52.24 -6.38 11.39
N GLY A 62 -52.56 -5.09 11.33
CA GLY A 62 -51.76 -4.08 10.62
C GLY A 62 -50.35 -3.95 11.22
N SER A 63 -50.23 -3.88 12.54
CA SER A 63 -48.95 -3.84 13.26
C SER A 63 -48.12 -5.10 13.02
N ASN A 64 -48.74 -6.29 13.07
CA ASN A 64 -48.07 -7.56 12.76
C ASN A 64 -47.65 -7.66 11.28
N ALA A 65 -48.47 -7.19 10.36
CA ALA A 65 -48.11 -7.15 8.93
C ALA A 65 -46.93 -6.20 8.67
N LEU A 66 -46.89 -5.04 9.34
CA LEU A 66 -45.75 -4.12 9.31
C LEU A 66 -44.49 -4.77 9.91
N LEU A 67 -44.64 -5.49 11.03
CA LEU A 67 -43.55 -6.20 11.68
C LEU A 67 -43.00 -7.33 10.81
N ASP A 68 -43.85 -8.09 10.12
CA ASP A 68 -43.43 -9.14 9.20
C ASP A 68 -42.81 -8.57 7.91
N SER A 69 -43.31 -7.44 7.43
CA SER A 69 -42.69 -6.64 6.36
C SER A 69 -41.27 -6.22 6.77
N ALA A 70 -41.11 -5.62 7.95
CA ALA A 70 -39.81 -5.20 8.47
C ALA A 70 -38.85 -6.38 8.67
N LYS A 71 -39.35 -7.53 9.16
CA LYS A 71 -38.55 -8.77 9.25
C LYS A 71 -38.09 -9.27 7.88
N LYS A 72 -38.97 -9.22 6.87
CA LYS A 72 -38.62 -9.59 5.48
C LYS A 72 -37.56 -8.66 4.92
N GLU A 73 -37.67 -7.35 5.15
CA GLU A 73 -36.66 -6.38 4.74
C GLU A 73 -35.33 -6.62 5.46
N LEU A 74 -35.35 -6.84 6.78
CA LEU A 74 -34.14 -7.18 7.52
C LEU A 74 -33.48 -8.46 6.98
N ALA A 75 -34.27 -9.49 6.64
CA ALA A 75 -33.76 -10.72 6.07
C ALA A 75 -33.15 -10.50 4.68
N THR A 76 -33.72 -9.65 3.82
CA THR A 76 -33.11 -9.33 2.51
C THR A 76 -31.81 -8.55 2.69
N LYS A 77 -31.76 -7.58 3.60
CA LYS A 77 -30.53 -6.84 3.94
C LYS A 77 -29.45 -7.79 4.48
N LEU A 78 -29.78 -8.69 5.40
CA LEU A 78 -28.82 -9.67 5.91
C LEU A 78 -28.27 -10.60 4.82
N ARG A 79 -29.12 -11.09 3.91
CA ARG A 79 -28.66 -11.87 2.75
C ARG A 79 -27.71 -11.06 1.86
N SER A 80 -28.01 -9.77 1.64
CA SER A 80 -27.13 -8.90 0.87
C SER A 80 -25.79 -8.65 1.56
N ILE A 81 -25.77 -8.45 2.89
CA ILE A 81 -24.54 -8.28 3.68
C ILE A 81 -23.69 -9.56 3.60
N VAL A 82 -24.30 -10.74 3.76
CA VAL A 82 -23.57 -12.01 3.65
C VAL A 82 -23.01 -12.19 2.23
N SER A 83 -23.75 -11.80 1.20
CA SER A 83 -23.26 -11.82 -0.19
C SER A 83 -22.03 -10.92 -0.37
N VAL A 84 -22.09 -9.68 0.13
CA VAL A 84 -20.97 -8.73 0.03
C VAL A 84 -19.77 -9.22 0.84
N LYS A 85 -19.97 -9.77 2.04
CA LYS A 85 -18.88 -10.36 2.83
C LYS A 85 -18.18 -11.49 2.09
N ARG A 86 -18.92 -12.40 1.46
CA ARG A 86 -18.34 -13.47 0.63
C ARG A 86 -17.55 -12.93 -0.56
N GLN A 87 -18.01 -11.84 -1.18
CA GLN A 87 -17.26 -11.18 -2.25
C GLN A 87 -15.97 -10.56 -1.71
N LEU A 88 -16.02 -9.97 -0.50
CA LEU A 88 -14.85 -9.39 0.15
C LEU A 88 -13.84 -10.45 0.58
N ASP A 89 -14.29 -11.59 1.11
CA ASP A 89 -13.44 -12.73 1.47
C ASP A 89 -12.75 -13.35 0.23
N GLY A 90 -13.27 -13.11 -0.97
CA GLY A 90 -12.64 -13.49 -2.23
C GLY A 90 -11.55 -12.51 -2.70
N VAL A 91 -11.42 -11.35 -2.06
CA VAL A 91 -10.38 -10.36 -2.36
C VAL A 91 -9.25 -10.51 -1.33
N PRO A 92 -7.99 -10.69 -1.77
CA PRO A 92 -6.89 -10.80 -0.83
C PRO A 92 -6.76 -9.54 0.01
N SER A 93 -6.66 -9.75 1.31
CA SER A 93 -6.41 -8.71 2.31
C SER A 93 -5.02 -8.11 2.13
N GLN A 94 -4.81 -6.92 2.71
CA GLN A 94 -3.50 -6.24 2.72
C GLN A 94 -2.39 -7.15 3.27
N ALA A 95 -2.67 -7.95 4.30
CA ALA A 95 -1.71 -8.87 4.88
C ALA A 95 -1.33 -10.00 3.90
N GLU A 96 -2.29 -10.54 3.15
CA GLU A 96 -2.05 -11.57 2.14
C GLU A 96 -1.24 -11.01 0.96
N LEU A 97 -1.53 -9.79 0.52
CA LEU A 97 -0.74 -9.12 -0.52
C LEU A 97 0.73 -8.98 -0.11
N ILE A 98 0.99 -8.53 1.12
CA ILE A 98 2.36 -8.43 1.66
C ILE A 98 3.04 -9.80 1.71
N GLN A 99 2.32 -10.86 2.12
CA GLN A 99 2.87 -12.22 2.12
C GLN A 99 3.22 -12.69 0.71
N TYR A 100 2.38 -12.41 -0.28
CA TYR A 100 2.65 -12.73 -1.68
C TYR A 100 3.87 -11.97 -2.18
N GLU A 101 3.98 -10.66 -1.93
CA GLU A 101 5.15 -9.86 -2.32
C GLU A 101 6.46 -10.45 -1.77
N LEU A 102 6.47 -10.81 -0.49
CA LEU A 102 7.63 -11.47 0.14
C LEU A 102 7.95 -12.81 -0.53
N ARG A 103 6.92 -13.63 -0.79
CA ARG A 103 7.09 -14.94 -1.44
C ARG A 103 7.58 -14.81 -2.88
N PHE A 104 7.09 -13.82 -3.62
CA PHE A 104 7.56 -13.51 -4.97
C PHE A 104 9.02 -13.03 -4.96
N SER A 105 9.40 -12.18 -4.01
CA SER A 105 10.78 -11.73 -3.84
C SER A 105 11.73 -12.90 -3.53
N GLU A 106 11.33 -13.82 -2.66
CA GLU A 106 12.07 -15.03 -2.36
C GLU A 106 12.22 -15.92 -3.60
N LEU A 107 11.13 -16.18 -4.32
CA LEU A 107 11.13 -16.97 -5.54
C LEU A 107 12.05 -16.35 -6.61
N ASN A 108 11.96 -15.03 -6.81
CA ASN A 108 12.85 -14.31 -7.73
C ASN A 108 14.32 -14.47 -7.36
N THR A 109 14.64 -14.42 -6.06
CA THR A 109 16.00 -14.66 -5.57
C THR A 109 16.46 -16.09 -5.89
N GLN A 110 15.59 -17.10 -5.71
CA GLN A 110 15.91 -18.49 -6.05
C GLN A 110 16.12 -18.69 -7.56
N ILE A 111 15.24 -18.12 -8.39
CA ILE A 111 15.36 -18.15 -9.86
C ILE A 111 16.68 -17.53 -10.30
N GLN A 112 17.03 -16.35 -9.78
CA GLN A 112 18.30 -15.68 -10.09
C GLN A 112 19.51 -16.52 -9.68
N LYS A 113 19.48 -17.15 -8.50
CA LYS A 113 20.55 -18.07 -8.05
C LYS A 113 20.71 -19.24 -9.01
N LYS A 114 19.61 -19.88 -9.42
CA LYS A 114 19.63 -20.99 -10.37
C LYS A 114 20.15 -20.56 -11.74
N LEU A 115 19.71 -19.41 -12.25
CA LEU A 115 20.20 -18.87 -13.52
C LEU A 115 21.72 -18.63 -13.48
N ARG A 116 22.26 -18.05 -12.40
CA ARG A 116 23.71 -17.87 -12.22
C ARG A 116 24.45 -19.20 -12.18
N GLN A 117 23.90 -20.19 -11.47
CA GLN A 117 24.48 -21.54 -11.41
C GLN A 117 24.52 -22.20 -12.78
N THR A 118 23.42 -22.16 -13.53
CA THR A 118 23.33 -22.71 -14.89
C THR A 118 24.33 -22.05 -15.83
N ARG A 119 24.45 -20.72 -15.81
CA ARG A 119 25.45 -19.99 -16.61
C ARG A 119 26.87 -20.47 -16.30
N LYS A 120 27.24 -20.54 -15.01
CA LYS A 120 28.56 -21.05 -14.60
C LYS A 120 28.85 -22.47 -15.10
N HIS A 121 27.84 -23.33 -15.11
CA HIS A 121 27.96 -24.69 -15.65
C HIS A 121 28.21 -24.67 -17.16
N TYR A 122 27.48 -23.84 -17.92
CA TYR A 122 27.72 -23.68 -19.35
C TYR A 122 29.09 -23.08 -19.65
N ASP A 123 29.53 -22.06 -18.90
CA ASP A 123 30.86 -21.46 -19.06
C ASP A 123 31.96 -22.52 -18.86
N THR A 124 31.82 -23.33 -17.80
CA THR A 124 32.76 -24.43 -17.51
C THR A 124 32.72 -25.50 -18.59
N TYR A 125 31.53 -25.90 -19.04
CA TYR A 125 31.36 -26.89 -20.10
C TYR A 125 31.99 -26.43 -21.42
N ASN A 126 31.76 -25.18 -21.82
CA ASN A 126 32.33 -24.61 -23.05
C ASN A 126 33.86 -24.54 -22.97
N ALA A 127 34.42 -24.11 -21.83
CA ALA A 127 35.87 -24.11 -21.63
C ALA A 127 36.47 -25.53 -21.73
N LEU A 128 35.83 -26.53 -21.11
CA LEU A 128 36.27 -27.92 -21.20
C LEU A 128 36.15 -28.47 -22.63
N LEU A 129 35.12 -28.07 -23.37
CA LEU A 129 34.95 -28.46 -24.77
C LEU A 129 36.08 -27.90 -25.65
N GLU A 130 36.41 -26.62 -25.48
CA GLU A 130 37.53 -25.98 -26.19
C GLU A 130 38.87 -26.65 -25.86
N ILE A 131 39.12 -26.95 -24.58
CA ILE A 131 40.32 -27.69 -24.14
C ILE A 131 40.38 -29.07 -24.83
N LYS A 132 39.27 -29.82 -24.82
CA LYS A 132 39.19 -31.12 -25.48
C LYS A 132 39.50 -31.00 -26.97
N GLU A 133 38.95 -30.01 -27.67
CA GLU A 133 39.24 -29.80 -29.09
C GLU A 133 40.71 -29.47 -29.35
N LEU A 134 41.35 -28.66 -28.50
CA LEU A 134 42.77 -28.36 -28.59
C LEU A 134 43.62 -29.61 -28.36
N MET A 135 43.29 -30.42 -27.35
CA MET A 135 43.99 -31.69 -27.09
C MET A 135 43.87 -32.69 -28.26
N LEU A 136 42.70 -32.74 -28.93
CA LEU A 136 42.53 -33.57 -30.12
C LEU A 136 43.38 -33.06 -31.30
N LYS A 137 43.46 -31.74 -31.49
CA LYS A 137 44.33 -31.13 -32.51
C LYS A 137 45.81 -31.41 -32.21
N GLU A 138 46.24 -31.32 -30.96
CA GLU A 138 47.60 -31.67 -30.53
C GLU A 138 47.91 -33.15 -30.78
N THR A 139 47.00 -34.05 -30.40
CA THR A 139 47.16 -35.48 -30.65
C THR A 139 47.30 -35.79 -32.15
N SER A 140 46.45 -35.19 -32.98
CA SER A 140 46.52 -35.33 -34.44
C SER A 140 47.84 -34.80 -35.01
N LEU A 141 48.32 -33.66 -34.50
CA LEU A 141 49.61 -33.07 -34.88
C LEU A 141 50.78 -33.98 -34.52
N LEU A 142 50.84 -34.47 -33.28
CA LEU A 142 51.88 -35.38 -32.81
C LEU A 142 51.91 -36.68 -33.62
N ASN A 143 50.75 -37.25 -33.92
CA ASN A 143 50.63 -38.42 -34.80
C ASN A 143 51.17 -38.13 -36.21
N SER A 144 50.85 -36.97 -36.78
CA SER A 144 51.35 -36.56 -38.09
C SER A 144 52.87 -36.39 -38.11
N ILE A 145 53.43 -35.75 -37.08
CA ILE A 145 54.88 -35.59 -36.92
C ILE A 145 55.57 -36.96 -36.80
N SER A 146 55.03 -37.86 -35.98
CA SER A 146 55.56 -39.22 -35.79
C SER A 146 55.62 -40.00 -37.11
N LEU A 147 54.55 -39.96 -37.91
CA LEU A 147 54.48 -40.61 -39.23
C LEU A 147 55.45 -39.99 -40.25
N GLN A 148 55.59 -38.67 -40.26
CA GLN A 148 56.54 -38.00 -41.16
C GLN A 148 58.00 -38.25 -40.76
N PHE A 149 58.28 -38.36 -39.46
CA PHE A 149 59.64 -38.46 -38.93
C PHE A 149 60.41 -39.66 -39.50
N GLN A 150 59.79 -40.85 -39.50
CA GLN A 150 60.45 -42.08 -39.96
C GLN A 150 60.90 -41.99 -41.42
N ASN A 151 60.08 -41.40 -42.28
CA ASN A 151 60.39 -41.29 -43.71
C ASN A 151 61.35 -40.12 -44.01
N ALA A 152 61.21 -39.01 -43.27
CA ALA A 152 61.99 -37.80 -43.50
C ALA A 152 63.46 -37.96 -43.07
N ILE A 153 63.75 -38.70 -42.01
CA ILE A 153 65.11 -38.80 -41.48
C ILE A 153 66.06 -39.61 -42.38
N ALA A 154 65.51 -40.48 -43.22
CA ALA A 154 66.24 -41.34 -44.15
C ALA A 154 67.01 -40.58 -45.24
N SER A 155 66.68 -39.31 -45.50
CA SER A 155 67.32 -38.48 -46.53
C SER A 155 67.67 -37.08 -46.02
N ALA A 156 68.74 -36.48 -46.54
CA ALA A 156 69.13 -35.11 -46.21
C ALA A 156 68.04 -34.09 -46.60
N ASP A 157 67.45 -34.23 -47.79
CA ASP A 157 66.35 -33.38 -48.25
C ASP A 157 65.08 -33.55 -47.38
N GLY A 158 64.79 -34.79 -46.97
CA GLY A 158 63.69 -35.10 -46.04
C GLY A 158 63.86 -34.42 -44.68
N ARG A 159 65.08 -34.43 -44.12
CA ARG A 159 65.39 -33.73 -42.87
C ARG A 159 65.16 -32.22 -42.97
N THR A 160 65.62 -31.60 -44.06
CA THR A 160 65.42 -30.15 -44.26
C THR A 160 63.93 -29.80 -44.38
N LYS A 161 63.15 -30.60 -45.12
CA LYS A 161 61.69 -30.41 -45.24
C LYS A 161 60.97 -30.57 -43.90
N LEU A 162 61.36 -31.54 -43.09
CA LEU A 162 60.80 -31.74 -41.75
C LEU A 162 61.08 -30.53 -40.84
N ILE A 163 62.31 -30.00 -40.86
CA ILE A 163 62.67 -28.80 -40.09
C ILE A 163 61.80 -27.61 -40.51
N ASN A 164 61.70 -27.34 -41.81
CA ASN A 164 60.88 -26.22 -42.32
C ASN A 164 59.39 -26.37 -41.93
N SER A 165 58.86 -27.60 -41.94
CA SER A 165 57.49 -27.90 -41.52
C SER A 165 57.27 -27.62 -40.02
N LEU A 166 58.19 -28.09 -39.17
CA LEU A 166 58.13 -27.86 -37.73
C LEU A 166 58.28 -26.37 -37.38
N GLU A 167 59.14 -25.65 -38.08
CA GLU A 167 59.29 -24.19 -37.92
C GLU A 167 58.00 -23.45 -38.32
N GLY A 168 57.36 -23.85 -39.42
CA GLY A 168 56.06 -23.33 -39.83
C GLY A 168 54.95 -23.58 -38.79
N ILE A 169 54.92 -24.79 -38.22
CA ILE A 169 53.99 -25.14 -37.13
C ILE A 169 54.23 -24.26 -35.90
N LEU A 170 55.48 -24.12 -35.46
CA LEU A 170 55.86 -23.31 -34.31
C LEU A 170 55.48 -21.83 -34.49
N ASN A 171 55.75 -21.28 -35.67
CA ASN A 171 55.37 -19.90 -35.99
C ASN A 171 53.85 -19.72 -35.99
N GLY A 172 53.11 -20.69 -36.56
CA GLY A 172 51.65 -20.66 -36.55
C GLY A 172 51.02 -20.81 -35.17
N THR A 173 51.60 -21.61 -34.28
CA THR A 173 51.13 -21.73 -32.88
C THR A 173 51.46 -20.48 -32.08
N GLN A 174 52.64 -19.90 -32.27
CA GLN A 174 53.04 -18.65 -31.61
C GLN A 174 52.11 -17.49 -31.98
N GLN A 175 51.79 -17.32 -33.27
CA GLN A 175 50.85 -16.28 -33.73
C GLN A 175 49.45 -16.45 -33.15
N LYS A 176 48.95 -17.70 -33.06
CA LYS A 176 47.64 -17.98 -32.44
C LYS A 176 47.66 -17.63 -30.95
N LEU A 177 48.73 -17.99 -30.24
CA LEU A 177 48.88 -17.70 -28.83
C LEU A 177 48.86 -16.18 -28.57
N GLU A 178 49.63 -15.42 -29.34
CA GLU A 178 49.67 -13.96 -29.25
C GLU A 178 48.29 -13.34 -29.48
N LYS A 179 47.55 -13.80 -30.50
CA LYS A 179 46.19 -13.32 -30.77
C LYS A 179 45.23 -13.59 -29.61
N VAL A 180 45.29 -14.77 -29.00
CA VAL A 180 44.48 -15.13 -27.83
C VAL A 180 44.86 -14.26 -26.63
N GLN A 181 46.14 -14.04 -26.38
CA GLN A 181 46.62 -13.19 -25.30
C GLN A 181 46.17 -11.72 -25.44
N LEU A 182 46.22 -11.17 -26.66
CA LEU A 182 45.71 -9.82 -26.93
C LEU A 182 44.21 -9.72 -26.70
N THR A 183 43.45 -10.73 -27.12
CA THR A 183 42.00 -10.78 -26.90
C THR A 183 41.70 -10.82 -25.40
N LEU A 184 42.36 -11.73 -24.67
CA LEU A 184 42.24 -11.86 -23.21
C LEU A 184 42.55 -10.54 -22.49
N GLN A 185 43.61 -9.83 -22.89
CA GLN A 185 43.97 -8.56 -22.27
C GLN A 185 42.90 -7.49 -22.52
N SER A 186 42.29 -7.44 -23.71
CA SER A 186 41.24 -6.47 -24.02
C SER A 186 39.94 -6.77 -23.27
N GLU A 187 39.54 -8.04 -23.17
CA GLU A 187 38.40 -8.48 -22.37
C GLU A 187 38.60 -8.24 -20.88
N GLN A 188 39.81 -8.49 -20.35
CA GLN A 188 40.15 -8.22 -18.95
C GLN A 188 39.97 -6.74 -18.62
N LYS A 189 40.51 -5.84 -19.47
CA LYS A 189 40.33 -4.39 -19.31
C LYS A 189 38.85 -4.01 -19.33
N PHE A 190 38.08 -4.56 -20.27
CA PHE A 190 36.64 -4.32 -20.32
C PHE A 190 35.93 -4.79 -19.03
N CYS A 191 36.24 -6.00 -18.56
CA CYS A 191 35.69 -6.55 -17.32
C CYS A 191 35.97 -5.64 -16.12
N ASP A 192 37.21 -5.16 -15.99
CA ASP A 192 37.61 -4.29 -14.89
C ASP A 192 36.89 -2.93 -14.97
N THR A 193 36.74 -2.34 -16.16
CA THR A 193 35.94 -1.11 -16.31
C THR A 193 34.47 -1.29 -15.91
N VAL A 194 33.88 -2.45 -16.18
CA VAL A 194 32.49 -2.75 -15.80
C VAL A 194 32.38 -2.96 -14.29
N LYS A 195 33.35 -3.64 -13.66
CA LYS A 195 33.41 -3.80 -12.20
C LYS A 195 33.51 -2.46 -11.49
N ASP A 196 34.35 -1.55 -11.99
CA ASP A 196 34.51 -0.22 -11.40
C ASP A 196 33.22 0.60 -11.49
N LYS A 197 32.54 0.58 -12.65
CA LYS A 197 31.22 1.22 -12.83
C LYS A 197 30.18 0.64 -11.87
N TYR A 198 30.16 -0.69 -11.71
CA TYR A 198 29.25 -1.35 -10.77
C TYR A 198 29.55 -0.95 -9.32
N ALA A 199 30.83 -0.93 -8.92
CA ALA A 199 31.23 -0.51 -7.58
C ALA A 199 30.82 0.95 -7.29
N ALA A 200 30.99 1.85 -8.26
CA ALA A 200 30.56 3.24 -8.16
C ALA A 200 29.04 3.36 -7.98
N ALA A 201 28.25 2.65 -8.80
CA ALA A 201 26.79 2.65 -8.70
C ALA A 201 26.29 2.11 -7.35
N ILE A 202 26.94 1.06 -6.82
CA ILE A 202 26.63 0.53 -5.48
C ILE A 202 26.96 1.55 -4.38
N ALA A 203 28.06 2.29 -4.50
CA ALA A 203 28.41 3.34 -3.55
C ALA A 203 27.37 4.48 -3.56
N GLU A 204 26.93 4.92 -4.74
CA GLU A 204 25.88 5.93 -4.91
C GLU A 204 24.52 5.45 -4.36
N GLN A 205 24.15 4.20 -4.61
CA GLN A 205 22.95 3.59 -4.04
C GLN A 205 22.97 3.59 -2.51
N ARG A 206 24.13 3.25 -1.91
CA ARG A 206 24.31 3.29 -0.45
C ARG A 206 24.18 4.71 0.10
N GLN A 207 24.78 5.68 -0.58
CA GLN A 207 24.67 7.10 -0.21
C GLN A 207 23.22 7.57 -0.26
N SER A 208 22.51 7.27 -1.34
CA SER A 208 21.10 7.62 -1.53
C SER A 208 20.21 6.98 -0.45
N SER A 209 20.47 5.72 -0.11
CA SER A 209 19.75 5.01 0.96
C SER A 209 20.01 5.63 2.33
N SER A 210 21.23 6.10 2.59
CA SER A 210 21.56 6.83 3.81
C SER A 210 20.84 8.16 3.89
N LEU A 211 20.82 8.92 2.79
CA LEU A 211 20.11 10.20 2.71
C LEU A 211 18.61 10.02 2.92
N LEU A 212 18.02 8.97 2.35
CA LEU A 212 16.60 8.66 2.53
C LEU A 212 16.25 8.37 3.99
N LYS A 213 17.13 7.66 4.72
CA LYS A 213 16.94 7.42 6.16
C LYS A 213 16.97 8.71 6.97
N LEU A 214 17.94 9.59 6.72
CA LEU A 214 18.01 10.90 7.37
C LEU A 214 16.78 11.75 7.06
N PHE A 215 16.31 11.73 5.82
CA PHE A 215 15.08 12.42 5.44
C PHE A 215 13.85 11.87 6.18
N GLN A 216 13.72 10.55 6.29
CA GLN A 216 12.64 9.92 7.07
C GLN A 216 12.68 10.32 8.55
N GLU A 217 13.88 10.40 9.14
CA GLU A 217 14.05 10.85 10.53
C GLU A 217 13.61 12.32 10.72
N GLU A 218 13.96 13.22 9.79
CA GLU A 218 13.50 14.61 9.83
C GLU A 218 11.99 14.74 9.58
N CYS A 219 11.39 13.93 8.68
CA CYS A 219 9.94 13.87 8.52
C CYS A 219 9.26 13.46 9.83
N ALA A 220 9.72 12.38 10.47
CA ALA A 220 9.18 11.93 11.75
C ALA A 220 9.37 12.98 12.85
N ARG A 221 10.46 13.74 12.83
CA ARG A 221 10.69 14.86 13.75
C ARG A 221 9.69 15.98 13.51
N ASN A 222 9.45 16.35 12.25
CA ASN A 222 8.51 17.39 11.88
C ASN A 222 7.07 17.02 12.26
N GLU A 223 6.65 15.78 12.02
CA GLU A 223 5.33 15.28 12.44
C GLU A 223 5.13 15.37 13.96
N ARG A 224 6.16 15.03 14.75
CA ARG A 224 6.10 15.19 16.23
C ARG A 224 5.97 16.66 16.64
N LEU A 225 6.69 17.57 15.98
CA LEU A 225 6.60 19.00 16.26
C LEU A 225 5.23 19.56 15.89
N GLN A 226 4.66 19.16 14.75
CA GLN A 226 3.30 19.53 14.35
C GLN A 226 2.27 19.06 15.39
N ALA A 227 2.36 17.81 15.84
CA ALA A 227 1.49 17.28 16.90
C ALA A 227 1.63 18.05 18.23
N GLN A 228 2.83 18.53 18.57
CA GLN A 228 3.04 19.36 19.76
C GLN A 228 2.38 20.74 19.62
N VAL A 229 2.55 21.41 18.47
CA VAL A 229 1.92 22.71 18.19
C VAL A 229 0.39 22.62 18.20
N GLU A 230 -0.18 21.55 17.65
CA GLU A 230 -1.63 21.31 17.67
C GLU A 230 -2.18 21.10 19.10
N ASN A 231 -1.42 20.40 19.95
CA ASN A 231 -1.76 20.22 21.36
C ASN A 231 -1.64 21.53 22.16
N GLU A 232 -0.56 22.29 21.98
CA GLU A 232 -0.35 23.59 22.65
C GLU A 232 -1.40 24.64 22.22
N GLY A 233 -1.83 24.62 20.95
CA GLY A 233 -2.94 25.46 20.46
C GLY A 233 -4.29 25.11 21.09
N SER A 234 -4.52 23.83 21.41
CA SER A 234 -5.72 23.37 22.14
C SER A 234 -5.66 23.74 23.63
N GLU A 235 -4.49 23.65 24.27
CA GLU A 235 -4.29 24.09 25.65
C GLU A 235 -4.42 25.60 25.80
N ALA A 236 -3.84 26.40 24.90
CA ALA A 236 -3.99 27.85 24.88
C ALA A 236 -5.46 28.28 24.70
N SER A 237 -6.21 27.57 23.84
CA SER A 237 -7.66 27.79 23.68
C SER A 237 -8.45 27.45 24.94
N THR A 238 -8.02 26.44 25.70
CA THR A 238 -8.65 26.02 26.97
C THR A 238 -8.33 26.99 28.11
N VAL A 239 -7.09 27.49 28.19
CA VAL A 239 -6.67 28.50 29.18
C VAL A 239 -7.37 29.85 28.94
N VAL A 240 -7.51 30.27 27.68
CA VAL A 240 -8.27 31.48 27.32
C VAL A 240 -9.76 31.35 27.66
N GLN A 241 -10.33 30.14 27.60
CA GLN A 241 -11.71 29.89 28.05
C GLN A 241 -11.86 29.90 29.58
N LEU A 242 -10.89 29.37 30.33
CA LEU A 242 -10.90 29.38 31.79
C LEU A 242 -10.67 30.78 32.37
N GLN A 243 -9.88 31.62 31.71
CA GLN A 243 -9.58 32.98 32.17
C GLN A 243 -10.70 33.99 31.82
N ASN A 244 -11.63 33.62 30.93
CA ASN A 244 -12.83 34.39 30.59
C ASN A 244 -14.09 33.95 31.35
N GLN A 245 -13.99 33.08 32.36
CA GLN A 245 -15.09 32.87 33.29
C GLN A 245 -15.20 34.06 34.27
N PRO A 246 -16.38 34.68 34.44
CA PRO A 246 -16.52 35.82 35.32
C PRO A 246 -16.36 35.41 36.79
N GLU A 247 -15.38 36.00 37.47
CA GLU A 247 -15.31 36.00 38.93
C GLU A 247 -16.55 36.69 39.50
N GLY A 248 -17.55 35.90 39.91
CA GLY A 248 -18.84 36.45 40.32
C GLY A 248 -19.58 35.54 41.27
N ARG A 249 -19.12 35.49 42.53
CA ARG A 249 -19.95 35.51 43.77
C ARG A 249 -19.08 35.16 44.99
N ARG A 250 -18.28 36.12 45.48
CA ARG A 250 -17.90 36.17 46.89
C ARG A 250 -18.57 37.38 47.56
N ASN A 251 -19.69 37.07 48.21
CA ASN A 251 -20.12 37.59 49.51
C ASN A 251 -20.16 39.12 49.70
N ARG A 252 -21.34 39.73 49.51
CA ARG A 252 -21.72 41.00 50.16
C ARG A 252 -22.79 40.72 51.20
N ARG A 253 -22.36 40.34 52.40
CA ARG A 253 -23.15 40.54 53.63
C ARG A 253 -22.41 41.59 54.45
N TRP A 254 -23.18 42.54 54.98
CA TRP A 254 -22.89 43.54 56.03
C TRP A 254 -22.85 45.02 55.61
N ARG A 255 -23.62 45.79 56.42
CA ARG A 255 -23.78 47.26 56.56
C ARG A 255 -24.89 47.89 55.68
N ALA A 256 -25.83 48.66 56.19
CA ALA A 256 -26.17 49.08 57.55
C ALA A 256 -27.59 49.70 57.53
N TYR A 257 -28.35 49.52 58.61
CA TYR A 257 -29.49 50.36 58.95
C TYR A 257 -28.96 51.69 59.50
N ALA A 258 -29.41 52.80 58.92
CA ALA A 258 -29.63 54.11 59.55
C ALA A 258 -30.68 54.85 58.72
#